data_AF-A0A3T0N1I6-F1
#
_entry.id   AF-A0A3T0N1I6-F1
#
_cell.length_a   1.000
_cell.length_b   1.000
_cell.length_c   1.000
_cell.angle_alpha   90.00
_cell.angle_beta   90.00
_cell.angle_gamma   90.00
#
_symmetry.space_group_name_H-M   'P 1'
#
loop_
_entity.id
_entity.type
_entity.pdbx_description
1 polymer ?
#
loop_
_entity_poly.entity_id
_entity_poly.type
_entity_poly.pdbx_seq_one_letter_code
_entity_poly.pdbx_strand_id
1 'polypeptide(L)'
;MTTTEQMTAAITAITDLAAAYQGKNAVIDASLAAALAAFPNINRTFYVDQVAGDDANDGSEASPFLTLQKAANMTPMGGLLTVYFLTDYHVSKRVDFKQQSVAFKAQVTGGGRAKVTFAGTSEGDTASTADLSSLHSNCYFECQEIQFEAVTAGAGVTDKGMFRSRGNMTLRLSNCQIDLPVGSDQCVINNDVFCALSVSNLNGGTGPVAGRWIQDVAAATDPASIRTLIATNLTSL
;
A
#
# COMPACT_ATOMS: atom_id res chain seq x y z
N MET A 1 3.30 -63.84 37.55
CA MET A 1 3.43 -63.39 36.16
C MET A 1 4.77 -63.89 35.65
N THR A 2 4.80 -64.65 34.55
CA THR A 2 6.04 -65.12 33.93
C THR A 2 6.72 -64.00 33.16
N THR A 3 8.02 -64.12 32.88
CA THR A 3 8.74 -63.18 32.01
C THR A 3 8.10 -63.08 30.61
N THR A 4 7.57 -64.19 30.09
CA THR A 4 6.83 -64.22 28.82
C THR A 4 5.54 -63.40 28.88
N GLU A 5 4.76 -63.50 29.97
CA GLU A 5 3.54 -62.70 30.16
C GLU A 5 3.86 -61.20 30.25
N GLN A 6 4.94 -60.84 30.93
CA GLN A 6 5.40 -59.45 31.03
C GLN A 6 5.84 -58.89 29.66
N MET A 7 6.57 -59.68 28.86
CA MET A 7 6.97 -59.29 27.51
C MET A 7 5.77 -59.07 26.59
N THR A 8 4.79 -59.98 26.61
CA THR A 8 3.57 -59.85 25.81
C THR A 8 2.77 -58.60 26.19
N ALA A 9 2.65 -58.32 27.50
CA ALA A 9 1.99 -57.12 27.99
C ALA A 9 2.72 -55.84 27.53
N ALA A 10 4.06 -55.81 27.58
CA ALA A 10 4.86 -54.68 27.12
C ALA A 10 4.73 -54.43 25.61
N ILE A 11 4.76 -55.49 24.78
CA ILE A 11 4.57 -55.38 23.33
C ILE A 11 3.19 -54.82 23.00
N THR A 12 2.16 -55.26 23.72
CA THR A 12 0.78 -54.75 23.55
C THR A 12 0.73 -53.26 23.89
N ALA A 13 1.27 -52.86 25.06
CA ALA A 13 1.29 -51.47 25.48
C ALA A 13 2.07 -50.56 24.49
N ILE A 14 3.20 -51.04 23.94
CA ILE A 14 3.96 -50.31 22.92
C ILE A 14 3.17 -50.18 21.62
N THR A 15 2.47 -51.24 21.21
CA THR A 15 1.65 -51.23 19.99
C THR A 15 0.47 -50.27 20.13
N ASP A 16 -0.21 -50.29 21.28
CA ASP A 16 -1.31 -49.38 21.61
C ASP A 16 -0.82 -47.93 21.65
N LEU A 17 0.35 -47.68 22.25
CA LEU A 17 0.97 -46.36 22.27
C LEU A 17 1.34 -45.88 20.86
N ALA A 18 1.90 -46.75 20.02
CA ALA A 18 2.25 -46.42 18.64
C ALA A 18 1.00 -46.07 17.82
N ALA A 19 -0.08 -46.85 17.95
CA ALA A 19 -1.35 -46.57 17.30
C ALA A 19 -1.97 -45.25 17.78
N ALA A 20 -1.96 -45.01 19.09
CA ALA A 20 -2.44 -43.75 19.68
C ALA A 20 -1.63 -42.55 19.16
N TYR A 21 -0.30 -42.68 19.08
CA TYR A 21 0.58 -41.63 18.56
C TYR A 21 0.31 -41.34 17.08
N GLN A 22 0.20 -42.37 16.23
CA GLN A 22 -0.14 -42.20 14.81
C GLN A 22 -1.49 -41.50 14.62
N GLY A 23 -2.51 -41.88 15.41
CA GLY A 23 -3.81 -41.21 15.39
C GLY A 23 -3.72 -39.73 15.78
N LYS A 24 -2.91 -39.38 16.79
CA LYS A 24 -2.68 -37.99 17.19
C LYS A 24 -1.93 -37.18 16.12
N ASN A 25 -0.93 -37.77 15.47
CA ASN A 25 -0.21 -37.10 14.38
C ASN A 25 -1.16 -36.73 13.23
N ALA A 26 -2.04 -37.64 12.81
CA ALA A 26 -3.00 -37.36 11.75
C ALA A 26 -3.95 -36.18 12.10
N VAL A 27 -4.38 -36.08 13.36
CA VAL A 27 -5.22 -34.96 13.84
C VAL A 27 -4.44 -33.64 13.86
N ILE A 28 -3.17 -33.68 14.27
CA ILE A 28 -2.29 -32.50 14.28
C ILE A 28 -2.07 -32.01 12.84
N ASP A 29 -1.75 -32.91 11.92
CA ASP A 29 -1.51 -32.57 10.51
C ASP A 29 -2.77 -31.97 9.87
N ALA A 30 -3.95 -32.54 10.13
CA ALA A 30 -5.21 -31.99 9.67
C ALA A 30 -5.49 -30.59 10.25
N SER A 31 -5.20 -30.39 11.54
CA SER A 31 -5.38 -29.08 12.21
C SER A 31 -4.41 -28.03 11.65
N LEU A 32 -3.16 -28.41 11.38
CA LEU A 32 -2.16 -27.55 10.79
C LEU A 32 -2.53 -27.18 9.35
N ALA A 33 -2.96 -28.14 8.54
CA ALA A 33 -3.42 -27.89 7.17
C ALA A 33 -4.63 -26.95 7.15
N ALA A 34 -5.60 -27.14 8.06
CA ALA A 34 -6.74 -26.24 8.19
C ALA A 34 -6.32 -24.83 8.62
N ALA A 35 -5.39 -24.71 9.57
CA ALA A 35 -4.85 -23.42 9.99
C ALA A 35 -4.12 -22.69 8.86
N LEU A 36 -3.27 -23.39 8.09
CA LEU A 36 -2.56 -22.84 6.94
C LEU A 36 -3.53 -22.41 5.83
N ALA A 37 -4.59 -23.19 5.57
CA ALA A 37 -5.62 -22.82 4.61
C ALA A 37 -6.47 -21.62 5.08
N ALA A 38 -6.64 -21.46 6.39
CA ALA A 38 -7.34 -20.33 6.99
C ALA A 38 -6.49 -19.06 7.04
N PHE A 39 -5.15 -19.15 6.94
CA PHE A 39 -4.29 -17.98 6.87
C PHE A 39 -4.53 -17.24 5.55
N PRO A 40 -5.09 -16.02 5.59
CA PRO A 40 -5.31 -15.28 4.37
C PRO A 40 -3.95 -14.95 3.75
N ASN A 41 -3.81 -15.10 2.43
CA ASN A 41 -2.63 -14.62 1.72
C ASN A 41 -2.47 -13.12 2.00
N ILE A 42 -1.54 -12.79 2.89
CA ILE A 42 -1.27 -11.42 3.35
C ILE A 42 -0.61 -10.60 2.24
N ASN A 43 0.09 -11.27 1.31
CA ASN A 43 0.70 -10.65 0.16
C ASN A 43 -0.22 -10.84 -1.05
N ARG A 44 -0.68 -9.73 -1.62
CA ARG A 44 -1.54 -9.72 -2.81
C ARG A 44 -0.90 -8.91 -3.91
N THR A 45 -1.00 -9.41 -5.13
CA THR A 45 -0.66 -8.67 -6.35
C THR A 45 -1.92 -8.58 -7.19
N PHE A 46 -2.28 -7.36 -7.58
CA PHE A 46 -3.44 -7.11 -8.42
C PHE A 46 -3.08 -6.14 -9.55
N TYR A 47 -3.80 -6.28 -10.66
CA TYR A 47 -3.70 -5.41 -11.81
C TYR A 47 -4.93 -4.51 -11.86
N VAL A 48 -4.72 -3.24 -12.19
CA VAL A 48 -5.77 -2.23 -12.25
C VAL A 48 -5.72 -1.54 -13.61
N ASP A 49 -6.88 -1.48 -14.25
CA ASP A 49 -7.09 -0.82 -15.53
C ASP A 49 -8.40 -0.02 -15.42
N GLN A 50 -8.29 1.31 -15.42
CA GLN A 50 -9.46 2.16 -15.25
C GLN A 50 -10.30 2.29 -16.53
N VAL A 51 -9.78 1.81 -17.67
CA VAL A 51 -10.42 1.90 -18.98
C VAL A 51 -11.16 0.60 -19.30
N ALA A 52 -10.50 -0.54 -19.12
CA ALA A 52 -11.00 -1.87 -19.51
C ALA A 52 -11.26 -2.82 -18.34
N GLY A 53 -10.93 -2.45 -17.10
CA GLY A 53 -11.15 -3.29 -15.92
C GLY A 53 -12.59 -3.36 -15.44
N ASP A 54 -12.87 -4.32 -14.56
CA ASP A 54 -14.15 -4.49 -13.86
C ASP A 54 -13.90 -4.92 -12.40
N ASP A 55 -14.59 -4.34 -11.44
CA ASP A 55 -14.49 -4.72 -10.01
C ASP A 55 -15.17 -6.06 -9.69
N ALA A 56 -15.86 -6.66 -10.67
CA ALA A 56 -16.33 -8.04 -10.64
C ALA A 56 -15.24 -9.06 -11.06
N ASN A 57 -14.13 -8.61 -11.67
CA ASN A 57 -13.03 -9.48 -12.06
C ASN A 57 -12.27 -10.05 -10.86
N ASP A 58 -11.27 -10.89 -11.11
CA ASP A 58 -10.42 -11.49 -10.07
C ASP A 58 -9.17 -10.66 -9.74
N GLY A 59 -8.88 -9.62 -10.54
CA GLY A 59 -7.73 -8.73 -10.37
C GLY A 59 -6.43 -9.28 -10.95
N SER A 60 -6.50 -10.35 -11.74
CA SER A 60 -5.39 -10.84 -12.55
C SER A 60 -5.08 -9.90 -13.71
N GLU A 61 -3.94 -10.08 -14.38
CA GLU A 61 -3.55 -9.24 -15.52
C GLU A 61 -4.54 -9.36 -16.69
N ALA A 62 -5.05 -10.58 -16.94
CA ALA A 62 -6.03 -10.85 -17.99
C ALA A 62 -7.45 -10.39 -17.63
N SER A 63 -7.72 -10.12 -16.35
CA SER A 63 -9.01 -9.67 -15.83
C SER A 63 -8.77 -8.68 -14.69
N PRO A 64 -8.29 -7.47 -15.01
CA PRO A 64 -7.88 -6.48 -14.01
C PRO A 64 -9.08 -5.87 -13.30
N PHE A 65 -8.87 -5.35 -12.10
CA PHE A 65 -9.88 -4.54 -11.42
C PHE A 65 -10.05 -3.18 -12.10
N LEU A 66 -11.24 -2.61 -11.97
CA LEU A 66 -11.51 -1.24 -12.41
C LEU A 66 -10.92 -0.22 -11.42
N THR A 67 -10.98 -0.51 -10.12
CA THR A 67 -10.63 0.44 -9.06
C THR A 67 -9.53 -0.02 -8.12
N LEU A 68 -8.71 0.93 -7.68
CA LEU A 68 -7.76 0.73 -6.57
C LEU A 68 -8.46 0.34 -5.26
N GLN A 69 -9.67 0.87 -5.02
CA GLN A 69 -10.41 0.56 -3.80
C GLN A 69 -10.81 -0.91 -3.73
N LYS A 70 -11.13 -1.54 -4.87
CA LYS A 70 -11.35 -2.99 -4.95
C LYS A 70 -10.09 -3.76 -4.56
N ALA A 71 -8.93 -3.41 -5.12
CA ALA A 71 -7.65 -4.05 -4.77
C ALA A 71 -7.32 -3.94 -3.27
N ALA A 72 -7.54 -2.76 -2.68
CA ALA A 72 -7.38 -2.51 -1.24
C ALA A 72 -8.35 -3.38 -0.41
N ASN A 73 -9.61 -3.48 -0.81
CA ASN A 73 -10.62 -4.28 -0.10
C ASN A 73 -10.38 -5.79 -0.21
N MET A 74 -9.78 -6.26 -1.30
CA MET A 74 -9.43 -7.67 -1.51
C MET A 74 -8.15 -8.09 -0.78
N THR A 75 -7.40 -7.13 -0.25
CA THR A 75 -6.20 -7.39 0.54
C THR A 75 -6.57 -7.44 2.04
N PRO A 76 -6.07 -8.42 2.82
CA PRO A 76 -6.29 -8.45 4.26
C PRO A 76 -5.73 -7.20 4.96
N MET A 77 -6.30 -6.86 6.13
CA MET A 77 -5.74 -5.81 6.99
C MET A 77 -4.32 -6.18 7.43
N GLY A 78 -3.39 -5.23 7.42
CA GLY A 78 -1.98 -5.49 7.74
C GLY A 78 -1.18 -6.19 6.63
N GLY A 79 -1.83 -6.50 5.50
CA GLY A 79 -1.19 -7.17 4.37
C GLY A 79 -0.25 -6.28 3.56
N LEU A 80 0.43 -6.90 2.60
CA LEU A 80 1.20 -6.25 1.55
C LEU A 80 0.42 -6.30 0.24
N LEU A 81 0.10 -5.14 -0.32
CA LEU A 81 -0.54 -5.00 -1.63
C LEU A 81 0.48 -4.49 -2.64
N THR A 82 0.68 -5.22 -3.73
CA THR A 82 1.33 -4.70 -4.95
C THR A 82 0.27 -4.45 -6.01
N VAL A 83 0.19 -3.23 -6.51
CA VAL A 83 -0.69 -2.85 -7.63
C VAL A 83 0.15 -2.59 -8.86
N TYR A 84 -0.22 -3.22 -9.97
CA TYR A 84 0.24 -2.88 -11.30
C TYR A 84 -0.82 -2.10 -12.05
N PHE A 85 -0.50 -0.89 -12.47
CA PHE A 85 -1.33 -0.11 -13.38
C PHE A 85 -1.04 -0.55 -14.81
N LEU A 86 -2.09 -0.97 -15.53
CA LEU A 86 -2.03 -1.33 -16.96
C LEU A 86 -2.23 -0.12 -17.87
N THR A 87 -2.96 0.88 -17.40
CA THR A 87 -3.21 2.16 -18.07
C THR A 87 -2.94 3.32 -17.11
N ASP A 88 -3.02 4.54 -17.62
CA ASP A 88 -3.11 5.72 -16.75
C ASP A 88 -4.28 5.57 -15.77
N TYR A 89 -4.08 6.07 -14.55
CA TYR A 89 -5.05 5.97 -13.47
C TYR A 89 -5.32 7.35 -12.87
N HIS A 90 -6.59 7.73 -12.85
CA HIS A 90 -7.08 8.96 -12.27
C HIS A 90 -7.75 8.68 -10.91
N VAL A 91 -7.09 9.13 -9.85
CA VAL A 91 -7.62 9.11 -8.48
C VAL A 91 -8.62 10.26 -8.35
N SER A 92 -9.91 9.96 -8.48
CA SER A 92 -11.00 10.96 -8.38
C SER A 92 -11.62 11.07 -6.99
N LYS A 93 -11.29 10.14 -6.10
CA LYS A 93 -11.81 10.06 -4.74
C LYS A 93 -10.80 9.37 -3.84
N ARG A 94 -10.96 9.55 -2.52
CA ARG A 94 -10.15 8.85 -1.51
C ARG A 94 -10.16 7.35 -1.74
N VAL A 95 -8.96 6.76 -1.68
CA VAL A 95 -8.76 5.31 -1.57
C VAL A 95 -8.25 4.98 -0.18
N ASP A 96 -9.02 4.18 0.56
CA ASP A 96 -8.67 3.77 1.92
C ASP A 96 -7.99 2.40 1.94
N PHE A 97 -6.76 2.38 2.45
CA PHE A 97 -5.98 1.17 2.74
C PHE A 97 -6.10 0.82 4.22
N LYS A 98 -6.46 -0.44 4.50
CA LYS A 98 -6.72 -0.93 5.87
C LYS A 98 -5.41 -1.40 6.51
N GLN A 99 -4.55 -0.46 6.88
CA GLN A 99 -3.21 -0.76 7.46
C GLN A 99 -2.31 -1.60 6.55
N GLN A 100 -2.49 -1.49 5.24
CA GLN A 100 -1.74 -2.28 4.27
C GLN A 100 -0.47 -1.54 3.86
N SER A 101 0.66 -2.24 3.79
CA SER A 101 1.79 -1.72 3.03
C SER A 101 1.47 -1.83 1.54
N VAL A 102 1.62 -0.75 0.79
CA VAL A 102 1.22 -0.71 -0.62
C VAL A 102 2.42 -0.35 -1.49
N ALA A 103 2.61 -1.11 -2.56
CA ALA A 103 3.56 -0.82 -3.62
C ALA A 103 2.79 -0.59 -4.93
N PHE A 104 2.96 0.58 -5.54
CA PHE A 104 2.41 0.92 -6.83
C PHE A 104 3.48 0.81 -7.90
N LYS A 105 3.16 0.14 -8.99
CA LYS A 105 4.07 -0.11 -10.11
C LYS A 105 3.34 0.15 -11.42
N ALA A 106 4.06 0.67 -12.40
CA ALA A 106 3.57 0.71 -13.78
C ALA A 106 4.00 -0.58 -14.49
N GLN A 107 3.09 -1.27 -15.17
CA GLN A 107 3.45 -2.37 -16.06
C GLN A 107 3.75 -1.82 -17.46
N VAL A 108 4.94 -2.14 -17.97
CA VAL A 108 5.41 -1.63 -19.27
C VAL A 108 5.00 -2.59 -20.37
N THR A 109 3.85 -2.36 -21.00
CA THR A 109 3.53 -2.98 -22.29
C THR A 109 3.67 -1.90 -23.37
N GLY A 110 4.77 -1.93 -24.13
CA GLY A 110 4.97 -1.01 -25.26
C GLY A 110 5.84 0.24 -25.01
N GLY A 111 6.54 0.33 -23.87
CA GLY A 111 7.53 1.40 -23.61
C GLY A 111 6.96 2.69 -23.01
N GLY A 112 5.64 2.79 -22.85
CA GLY A 112 4.96 3.80 -22.04
C GLY A 112 4.96 3.46 -20.56
N ARG A 113 4.77 4.47 -19.70
CA ARG A 113 4.73 4.35 -18.24
C ARG A 113 3.37 4.87 -17.78
N ALA A 114 2.64 4.11 -16.97
CA ALA A 114 1.33 4.54 -16.47
C ALA A 114 1.47 5.80 -15.60
N LYS A 115 0.68 6.83 -15.91
CA LYS A 115 0.58 8.08 -15.15
C LYS A 115 -0.48 7.93 -14.05
N VAL A 116 -0.15 8.32 -12.84
CA VAL A 116 -1.13 8.44 -11.75
C VAL A 116 -1.47 9.90 -11.56
N THR A 117 -2.72 10.27 -11.79
CA THR A 117 -3.21 11.64 -11.68
C THR A 117 -4.14 11.75 -10.49
N PHE A 118 -3.98 12.79 -9.68
CA PHE A 118 -4.86 13.09 -8.56
C PHE A 118 -5.78 14.23 -8.95
N ALA A 119 -7.09 14.00 -8.83
CA ALA A 119 -8.07 15.04 -9.08
C ALA A 119 -7.79 16.23 -8.15
N GLY A 120 -7.82 17.43 -8.70
CA GLY A 120 -7.79 18.62 -7.86
C GLY A 120 -9.16 18.87 -7.23
N THR A 121 -9.26 19.82 -6.31
CA THR A 121 -10.52 20.06 -5.59
C THR A 121 -11.11 21.43 -5.88
N SER A 122 -12.36 21.44 -6.34
CA SER A 122 -13.09 22.69 -6.57
C SER A 122 -13.45 23.39 -5.26
N GLU A 123 -13.57 24.71 -5.32
CA GLU A 123 -14.08 25.55 -4.23
C GLU A 123 -15.43 25.01 -3.71
N GLY A 124 -15.56 24.86 -2.39
CA GLY A 124 -16.76 24.31 -1.74
C GLY A 124 -16.80 22.78 -1.60
N ASP A 125 -15.83 22.05 -2.14
CA ASP A 125 -15.76 20.59 -2.01
C ASP A 125 -15.20 20.16 -0.64
N THR A 126 -16.14 19.85 0.25
CA THR A 126 -15.88 19.36 1.62
C THR A 126 -15.83 17.83 1.72
N ALA A 127 -16.20 17.10 0.67
CA ALA A 127 -16.68 15.72 0.82
C ALA A 127 -15.72 14.63 0.34
N SER A 128 -14.78 14.90 -0.57
CA SER A 128 -13.90 13.84 -1.08
C SER A 128 -12.59 14.40 -1.59
N THR A 129 -11.55 14.35 -0.77
CA THR A 129 -10.19 14.58 -1.24
C THR A 129 -9.77 13.38 -2.08
N ALA A 130 -9.34 13.61 -3.31
CA ALA A 130 -8.65 12.59 -4.10
C ALA A 130 -7.28 12.35 -3.47
N ASP A 131 -7.22 11.39 -2.55
CA ASP A 131 -6.01 11.00 -1.84
C ASP A 131 -5.92 9.48 -1.67
N LEU A 132 -4.73 9.03 -1.29
CA LEU A 132 -4.46 7.67 -0.84
C LEU A 132 -4.30 7.73 0.66
N SER A 133 -5.25 7.12 1.38
CA SER A 133 -5.26 7.15 2.83
C SER A 133 -4.92 5.80 3.44
N SER A 134 -4.10 5.81 4.50
CA SER A 134 -3.88 4.62 5.31
C SER A 134 -3.75 4.92 6.79
N LEU A 135 -4.02 3.89 7.60
CA LEU A 135 -3.77 3.86 9.04
C LEU A 135 -2.50 3.03 9.27
N HIS A 136 -1.34 3.66 9.45
CA HIS A 136 -0.05 2.99 9.69
C HIS A 136 0.45 2.14 8.51
N SER A 137 1.12 2.75 7.54
CA SER A 137 1.56 1.99 6.37
C SER A 137 2.78 2.54 5.67
N ASN A 138 3.49 1.63 5.00
CA ASN A 138 4.51 1.97 4.03
C ASN A 138 3.83 2.10 2.67
N CYS A 139 3.95 3.27 2.05
CA CYS A 139 3.55 3.51 0.68
C CYS A 139 4.81 3.61 -0.17
N TYR A 140 4.88 2.75 -1.19
CA TYR A 140 6.00 2.69 -2.12
C TYR A 140 5.52 2.95 -3.54
N PHE A 141 6.14 3.90 -4.21
CA PHE A 141 5.87 4.19 -5.62
C PHE A 141 7.11 3.87 -6.44
N GLU A 142 6.94 2.93 -7.35
CA GLU A 142 7.80 2.69 -8.51
C GLU A 142 7.02 3.01 -9.79
N CYS A 143 6.26 4.11 -9.75
CA CYS A 143 5.52 4.65 -10.88
C CYS A 143 6.25 5.87 -11.41
N GLN A 144 6.33 6.01 -12.73
CA GLN A 144 7.30 6.94 -13.30
C GLN A 144 6.75 8.34 -13.51
N GLU A 145 5.44 8.53 -13.47
CA GLU A 145 4.82 9.86 -13.55
C GLU A 145 3.65 9.95 -12.57
N ILE A 146 3.76 10.92 -11.68
CA ILE A 146 2.76 11.31 -10.70
C ILE A 146 2.40 12.75 -11.04
N GLN A 147 1.15 13.01 -11.33
CA GLN A 147 0.68 14.34 -11.70
C GLN A 147 -0.46 14.80 -10.80
N PHE A 148 -0.48 16.10 -10.53
CA PHE A 148 -1.58 16.78 -9.89
C PHE A 148 -2.35 17.57 -10.94
N GLU A 149 -3.68 17.57 -10.86
CA GLU A 149 -4.44 18.48 -11.70
C GLU A 149 -4.23 19.92 -11.23
N ALA A 150 -4.08 20.83 -12.20
CA ALA A 150 -4.01 22.25 -11.89
C ALA A 150 -5.38 22.71 -11.40
N VAL A 151 -5.51 22.99 -10.11
CA VAL A 151 -6.72 23.61 -9.57
C VAL A 151 -6.35 24.90 -8.86
N THR A 152 -6.98 25.98 -9.28
CA THR A 152 -6.94 27.24 -8.55
C THR A 152 -7.80 27.07 -7.32
N ALA A 153 -7.20 26.80 -6.16
CA ALA A 153 -7.95 26.75 -4.92
C ALA A 153 -8.63 28.10 -4.68
N GLY A 154 -9.94 28.06 -4.46
CA GLY A 154 -10.66 29.19 -3.87
C GLY A 154 -10.13 29.46 -2.46
N ALA A 155 -10.29 30.69 -1.96
CA ALA A 155 -9.88 31.03 -0.60
C ALA A 155 -10.58 30.11 0.42
N GLY A 156 -9.81 29.35 1.21
CA GLY A 156 -10.34 28.50 2.28
C GLY A 156 -10.35 26.99 2.03
N VAL A 157 -9.76 26.50 0.93
CA VAL A 157 -9.48 25.07 0.78
C VAL A 157 -8.29 24.72 1.68
N THR A 158 -8.47 23.77 2.60
CA THR A 158 -7.36 23.21 3.39
C THR A 158 -6.46 22.41 2.47
N ASP A 159 -5.16 22.70 2.42
CA ASP A 159 -4.16 21.98 1.62
C ASP A 159 -4.34 20.46 1.73
N LYS A 160 -4.50 19.79 0.59
CA LYS A 160 -4.76 18.34 0.51
C LYS A 160 -3.49 17.61 0.10
N GLY A 161 -3.15 16.54 0.80
CA GLY A 161 -2.01 15.70 0.44
C GLY A 161 -2.42 14.56 -0.46
N MET A 162 -1.55 14.15 -1.38
CA MET A 162 -1.74 12.88 -2.10
C MET A 162 -1.80 11.72 -1.13
N PHE A 163 -0.92 11.74 -0.14
CA PHE A 163 -0.77 10.70 0.87
C PHE A 163 -1.26 11.24 2.18
N ARG A 164 -2.35 10.64 2.66
CA ARG A 164 -2.94 10.98 3.94
C ARG A 164 -2.79 9.85 4.93
N SER A 165 -2.12 10.11 6.05
CA SER A 165 -2.07 9.15 7.14
C SER A 165 -2.62 9.75 8.42
N ARG A 166 -3.27 8.93 9.25
CA ARG A 166 -3.58 9.27 10.65
C ARG A 166 -2.65 8.54 11.63
N GLY A 167 -1.63 7.88 11.10
CA GLY A 167 -0.60 7.19 11.86
C GLY A 167 0.77 7.34 11.21
N ASN A 168 1.75 6.60 11.70
CA ASN A 168 3.10 6.63 11.14
C ASN A 168 3.09 6.16 9.68
N MET A 169 3.72 6.91 8.79
CA MET A 169 3.80 6.56 7.36
C MET A 169 5.23 6.64 6.86
N THR A 170 5.64 5.66 6.07
CA THR A 170 6.84 5.78 5.23
C THR A 170 6.38 5.95 3.79
N LEU A 171 6.72 7.07 3.17
CA LEU A 171 6.57 7.26 1.74
C LEU A 171 7.93 7.10 1.07
N ARG A 172 8.00 6.22 0.08
CA ARG A 172 9.17 6.11 -0.78
C ARG A 172 8.79 6.27 -2.24
N LEU A 173 9.43 7.23 -2.89
CA LEU A 173 9.28 7.55 -4.31
C LEU A 173 10.57 7.15 -5.01
N SER A 174 10.49 6.22 -5.95
CA SER A 174 11.65 5.70 -6.66
C SER A 174 11.42 5.67 -8.16
N ASN A 175 12.31 6.30 -8.93
CA ASN A 175 12.20 6.43 -10.38
C ASN A 175 10.90 7.14 -10.83
N CYS A 176 10.40 8.06 -10.01
CA CYS A 176 9.20 8.84 -10.29
C CYS A 176 9.55 10.18 -10.97
N GLN A 177 8.61 10.75 -11.70
CA GLN A 177 8.53 12.16 -12.05
C GLN A 177 7.32 12.71 -11.31
N ILE A 178 7.46 13.85 -10.65
CA ILE A 178 6.32 14.52 -10.01
C ILE A 178 6.12 15.85 -10.73
N ASP A 179 4.92 16.03 -11.27
CA ASP A 179 4.50 17.27 -11.90
C ASP A 179 3.41 17.93 -11.06
N LEU A 180 3.76 19.04 -10.41
CA LEU A 180 2.86 19.92 -9.66
C LEU A 180 2.67 21.20 -10.47
N PRO A 181 1.49 21.42 -11.06
CA PRO A 181 1.22 22.64 -11.76
C PRO A 181 1.31 23.86 -10.85
N VAL A 182 1.78 24.98 -11.41
CA VAL A 182 1.79 26.26 -10.70
C VAL A 182 0.38 26.59 -10.22
N GLY A 183 0.26 26.95 -8.94
CA GLY A 183 -1.02 27.29 -8.31
C GLY A 183 -1.78 26.10 -7.72
N SER A 184 -1.28 24.87 -7.83
CA SER A 184 -1.82 23.73 -7.08
C SER A 184 -1.75 23.99 -5.56
N ASP A 185 -2.83 23.65 -4.86
CA ASP A 185 -2.97 23.64 -3.40
C ASP A 185 -2.60 22.29 -2.78
N GLN A 186 -2.06 21.37 -3.60
CA GLN A 186 -1.80 20.02 -3.19
C GLN A 186 -0.34 19.88 -2.70
N CYS A 187 -0.16 19.05 -1.69
CA CYS A 187 1.16 18.62 -1.22
C CYS A 187 1.32 17.11 -1.43
N VAL A 188 2.54 16.60 -1.31
CA VAL A 188 2.81 15.16 -1.41
C VAL A 188 2.26 14.46 -0.16
N ILE A 189 2.62 14.93 1.03
CA ILE A 189 2.22 14.33 2.32
C ILE A 189 1.37 15.32 3.10
N ASN A 190 0.13 14.90 3.42
CA ASN A 190 -0.70 15.52 4.45
C ASN A 190 -0.79 14.53 5.62
N ASN A 191 -0.04 14.80 6.68
CA ASN A 191 0.01 13.92 7.84
C ASN A 191 0.08 14.76 9.11
N ASP A 192 -0.82 14.47 10.04
CA ASP A 192 -0.85 15.07 11.38
C ASP A 192 0.12 14.36 12.35
N VAL A 193 0.76 13.27 11.90
CA VAL A 193 1.59 12.37 12.69
C VAL A 193 2.97 12.24 12.04
N PHE A 194 3.78 11.31 12.52
CA PHE A 194 5.12 11.07 12.02
C PHE A 194 5.14 10.50 10.60
N CYS A 195 6.05 11.00 9.77
CA CYS A 195 6.35 10.46 8.46
C CYS A 195 7.85 10.25 8.26
N ALA A 196 8.18 9.33 7.36
CA ALA A 196 9.49 9.21 6.74
C ALA A 196 9.33 9.35 5.23
N LEU A 197 10.21 10.12 4.59
CA LEU A 197 10.16 10.41 3.16
C LEU A 197 11.49 10.02 2.51
N SER A 198 11.46 9.05 1.60
CA SER A 198 12.63 8.68 0.81
C SER A 198 12.37 8.93 -0.67
N VAL A 199 13.26 9.66 -1.33
CA VAL A 199 13.16 10.01 -2.74
C VAL A 199 14.43 9.57 -3.46
N SER A 200 14.32 8.70 -4.46
CA SER A 200 15.46 8.24 -5.26
C SER A 200 15.14 8.33 -6.75
N ASN A 201 16.08 8.86 -7.54
CA ASN A 201 15.94 9.00 -9.00
C ASN A 201 14.68 9.75 -9.42
N LEU A 202 14.42 10.92 -8.81
CA LEU A 202 13.29 11.76 -9.20
C LEU A 202 13.63 12.50 -10.50
N ASN A 203 12.95 12.12 -11.59
CA ASN A 203 13.10 12.78 -12.89
C ASN A 203 12.55 14.22 -12.80
N GLY A 204 13.32 15.20 -13.26
CA GLY A 204 12.98 16.63 -13.12
C GLY A 204 13.44 17.28 -11.82
N GLY A 205 14.04 16.52 -10.90
CA GLY A 205 14.53 17.04 -9.62
C GLY A 205 13.41 17.43 -8.65
N THR A 206 13.77 18.07 -7.54
CA THR A 206 12.82 18.45 -6.47
C THR A 206 12.16 19.81 -6.68
N GLY A 207 12.55 20.55 -7.72
CA GLY A 207 12.05 21.90 -8.00
C GLY A 207 10.51 21.99 -8.11
N PRO A 208 9.82 21.07 -8.82
CA PRO A 208 8.36 21.10 -8.95
C PRO A 208 7.61 20.97 -7.62
N VAL A 209 8.23 20.36 -6.62
CA VAL A 209 7.63 20.00 -5.31
C VAL A 209 8.18 20.84 -4.15
N ALA A 210 8.99 21.88 -4.45
CA ALA A 210 9.59 22.74 -3.43
C ALA A 210 8.50 23.43 -2.58
N GLY A 211 8.56 23.26 -1.26
CA GLY A 211 7.55 23.76 -0.32
C GLY A 211 6.20 23.04 -0.40
N ARG A 212 6.14 21.91 -1.11
CA ARG A 212 4.93 21.10 -1.30
C ARG A 212 5.15 19.63 -0.94
N TRP A 213 6.28 19.28 -0.33
CA TRP A 213 6.51 17.91 0.16
C TRP A 213 5.59 17.54 1.30
N ILE A 214 5.43 18.44 2.26
CA ILE A 214 4.66 18.24 3.48
C ILE A 214 3.77 19.46 3.65
N GLN A 215 2.52 19.24 4.04
CA GLN A 215 1.59 20.31 4.34
C GLN A 215 2.18 21.31 5.36
N ASP A 216 1.94 22.60 5.14
CA ASP A 216 2.37 23.71 6.01
C ASP A 216 3.90 23.84 6.19
N VAL A 217 4.70 23.18 5.36
CA VAL A 217 6.16 23.28 5.36
C VAL A 217 6.60 24.14 4.17
N ALA A 218 7.22 25.29 4.47
CA ALA A 218 7.71 26.19 3.45
C ALA A 218 8.86 25.58 2.63
N ALA A 219 9.03 26.05 1.40
CA ALA A 219 10.20 25.72 0.60
C ALA A 219 11.50 26.15 1.29
N ALA A 220 12.58 25.44 1.01
CA ALA A 220 13.90 25.61 1.63
C ALA A 220 13.97 25.28 3.13
N THR A 221 12.93 24.69 3.71
CA THR A 221 12.96 24.29 5.13
C THR A 221 13.93 23.13 5.34
N ASP A 222 14.78 23.25 6.37
CA ASP A 222 15.66 22.16 6.81
C ASP A 222 14.80 21.00 7.35
N PRO A 223 14.86 19.80 6.75
CA PRO A 223 14.11 18.64 7.22
C PRO A 223 14.31 18.33 8.70
N ALA A 224 15.51 18.58 9.26
CA ALA A 224 15.82 18.31 10.67
C ALA A 224 15.04 19.21 11.64
N SER A 225 14.50 20.33 11.15
CA SER A 225 13.67 21.25 11.95
C SER A 225 12.20 20.81 12.07
N ILE A 226 11.77 19.81 11.29
CA ILE A 226 10.36 19.40 11.21
C ILE A 226 10.11 18.24 12.16
N ARG A 227 9.38 18.51 13.23
CA ARG A 227 9.07 17.52 14.28
C ARG A 227 8.36 16.27 13.78
N THR A 228 7.50 16.40 12.77
CA THR A 228 6.71 15.30 12.20
C THR A 228 7.48 14.49 11.16
N LEU A 229 8.68 14.91 10.74
CA LEU A 229 9.51 14.20 9.77
C LEU A 229 10.64 13.47 10.51
N ILE A 230 10.47 12.15 10.67
CA ILE A 230 11.45 11.32 11.40
C ILE A 230 12.71 11.07 10.56
N ALA A 231 12.55 10.93 9.24
CA ALA A 231 13.67 10.65 8.35
C ALA A 231 13.38 11.14 6.94
N THR A 232 14.40 11.73 6.31
CA THR A 232 14.43 11.92 4.87
C THR A 232 15.85 11.90 4.34
N ASN A 233 16.00 11.60 3.04
CA ASN A 233 17.26 11.77 2.32
C ASN A 233 17.31 13.07 1.50
N LEU A 234 16.27 13.90 1.59
CA LEU A 234 16.28 15.27 1.05
C LEU A 234 17.13 16.17 1.96
N THR A 235 17.88 17.08 1.37
CA THR A 235 18.66 18.10 2.12
C THR A 235 17.87 19.39 2.33
N SER A 236 16.75 19.54 1.62
CA SER A 236 15.83 20.67 1.66
C SER A 236 14.45 20.20 1.19
N LEU A 237 13.40 20.69 1.84
CA LEU A 237 12.02 20.56 1.35
C LEU A 237 11.60 21.79 0.54
#